data_AF-M2BBZ0-F1
#
_entry.id   AF-M2BBZ0-F1
#
_cell.length_a   1.000
_cell.length_b   1.000
_cell.length_c   1.000
_cell.angle_alpha   90.00
_cell.angle_beta   90.00
_cell.angle_gamma   90.00
#
_symmetry.space_group_name_H-M   'P 1'
#
loop_
_entity.id
_entity.type
_entity.pdbx_description
1 polymer ?
#
loop_
_entity_poly.entity_id
_entity_poly.type
_entity_poly.pdbx_seq_one_letter_code
_entity_poly.pdbx_strand_id
1 'polypeptide(L)'
;MKKIVFVGLIALLFGGCMQPTKKIVIQNNSDFLAELYVDNIVEDRKISLYPHTSVNVSLITPNQLKHSVEQLNITRNHLNFISDSLCSIENNNLIVYTIVNETIYDISITELNNLFDECNNIPKNSYITNINVYSPSSLNIKIKVKDKPLLDIPFQYICLPQDNKIIIKL
;
A
#
# COMPACT_ATOMS: atom_id res chain seq x y z
N MET A 1 60.95 29.04 -34.59
CA MET A 1 60.27 28.25 -33.55
C MET A 1 59.07 29.04 -33.04
N LYS A 2 57.83 28.65 -33.36
CA LYS A 2 56.61 29.23 -32.78
C LYS A 2 55.80 28.10 -32.14
N LYS A 3 55.73 28.11 -30.80
CA LYS A 3 54.93 27.19 -29.99
C LYS A 3 53.48 27.69 -30.03
N ILE A 4 52.65 27.06 -30.86
CA ILE A 4 51.19 27.25 -30.77
C ILE A 4 50.69 26.26 -29.73
N VAL A 5 50.33 26.81 -28.58
CA VAL A 5 49.85 26.08 -27.42
C VAL A 5 48.42 25.62 -27.70
N PHE A 6 48.28 24.30 -27.88
CA PHE A 6 47.03 23.59 -28.14
C PHE A 6 46.23 23.45 -26.83
N VAL A 7 45.72 24.56 -26.28
CA VAL A 7 44.98 24.59 -24.99
C VAL A 7 43.46 24.75 -25.19
N GLY A 8 42.98 24.77 -26.44
CA GLY A 8 41.55 24.93 -26.73
C GLY A 8 40.69 23.66 -26.70
N LEU A 9 41.29 22.45 -26.77
CA LEU A 9 40.53 21.22 -27.05
C LEU A 9 40.19 20.33 -25.83
N ILE A 10 40.73 20.63 -24.64
CA ILE A 10 40.53 19.79 -23.44
C ILE A 10 39.25 20.19 -22.67
N ALA A 11 38.69 21.36 -22.92
CA ALA A 11 37.52 21.86 -22.19
C ALA A 11 36.17 21.22 -22.59
N LEU A 12 36.12 20.41 -23.66
CA LEU A 12 34.87 19.81 -24.17
C LEU A 12 34.65 18.34 -23.76
N LEU A 13 35.59 17.71 -23.04
CA LEU A 13 35.51 16.27 -22.73
C LEU A 13 34.85 15.94 -21.37
N PHE A 14 34.44 16.95 -20.60
CA PHE A 14 33.78 16.76 -19.29
C PHE A 14 32.31 17.21 -19.28
N GLY A 15 31.67 17.21 -20.45
CA GLY A 15 30.21 17.11 -20.51
C GLY A 15 29.82 15.71 -20.06
N GLY A 16 29.76 15.47 -18.74
CA GLY A 16 29.22 14.23 -18.20
C GLY A 16 27.87 13.98 -18.87
N CYS A 17 27.70 12.79 -19.45
CA CYS A 17 26.45 12.40 -20.07
C CYS A 17 25.40 12.32 -18.96
N MET A 18 24.74 13.45 -18.66
CA MET A 18 23.60 13.45 -17.76
C MET A 18 22.50 12.69 -18.47
N GLN A 19 22.17 11.52 -17.93
CA GLN A 19 21.10 10.72 -18.49
C GLN A 19 19.80 11.55 -18.44
N PRO A 20 19.07 11.67 -19.57
CA PRO A 20 17.89 12.53 -19.61
C PRO A 20 16.84 12.02 -18.60
N THR A 21 16.27 12.93 -17.83
CA THR A 21 15.22 12.62 -16.84
C THR A 21 13.93 13.37 -17.16
N LYS A 22 12.82 12.83 -16.68
CA LYS A 22 11.48 13.42 -16.72
C LYS A 22 10.95 13.50 -15.29
N LYS A 23 10.42 14.65 -14.90
CA LYS A 23 9.71 14.79 -13.62
C LYS A 23 8.39 14.02 -13.66
N ILE A 24 8.16 13.23 -12.62
CA ILE A 24 6.88 12.57 -12.37
C ILE A 24 6.37 12.99 -10.99
N VAL A 25 5.06 12.98 -10.83
CA VAL A 25 4.36 13.31 -9.59
C VAL A 25 3.63 12.08 -9.09
N ILE A 26 3.82 11.79 -7.81
CA ILE A 26 3.11 10.73 -7.11
C ILE A 26 2.31 11.39 -6.00
N GLN A 27 0.99 11.23 -6.04
CA GLN A 27 0.06 11.82 -5.08
C GLN A 27 -0.54 10.73 -4.22
N ASN A 28 -0.60 10.93 -2.91
CA ASN A 28 -1.43 10.12 -2.03
C ASN A 28 -2.71 10.89 -1.72
N ASN A 29 -3.78 10.59 -2.45
CA ASN A 29 -5.11 11.14 -2.23
C ASN A 29 -5.96 10.24 -1.32
N SER A 30 -5.38 9.14 -0.81
CA SER A 30 -6.02 8.22 0.12
C SER A 30 -5.87 8.69 1.57
N ASP A 31 -6.68 8.13 2.46
CA ASP A 31 -6.64 8.39 3.90
C ASP A 31 -5.57 7.54 4.62
N PHE A 32 -4.79 6.75 3.87
CA PHE A 32 -3.87 5.76 4.42
C PHE A 32 -2.44 6.00 3.95
N LEU A 33 -1.47 5.60 4.79
CA LEU A 33 -0.07 5.61 4.41
C LEU A 33 0.14 4.72 3.18
N ALA A 34 0.91 5.19 2.21
CA ALA A 34 1.30 4.42 1.05
C ALA A 34 2.81 4.16 1.08
N GLU A 35 3.19 2.92 0.81
CA GLU A 35 4.58 2.52 0.65
C GLU A 35 4.79 2.11 -0.79
N LEU A 36 5.76 2.74 -1.45
CA LEU A 36 6.03 2.55 -2.86
C LEU A 36 7.49 2.17 -3.08
N TYR A 37 7.71 1.37 -4.12
CA TYR A 37 8.99 1.21 -4.76
C TYR A 37 8.95 1.90 -6.13
N VAL A 38 9.90 2.80 -6.36
CA VAL A 38 10.08 3.50 -7.63
C VAL A 38 11.44 3.15 -8.20
N ASP A 39 11.46 2.39 -9.28
CA ASP A 39 12.67 2.04 -10.00
C ASP A 39 13.09 3.14 -10.98
N ASN A 40 14.36 3.11 -11.40
CA ASN A 40 14.90 4.01 -12.43
C ASN A 40 14.75 5.50 -12.13
N ILE A 41 14.84 5.90 -10.86
CA ILE A 41 14.88 7.30 -10.44
C ILE A 41 16.27 7.70 -9.93
N VAL A 42 16.49 9.01 -9.83
CA VAL A 42 17.72 9.58 -9.27
C VAL A 42 17.69 9.57 -7.74
N GLU A 43 16.50 9.71 -7.16
CA GLU A 43 16.26 9.77 -5.72
C GLU A 43 16.14 8.37 -5.09
N ASP A 44 15.82 8.32 -3.78
CA ASP A 44 15.62 7.07 -3.07
C ASP A 44 14.40 6.30 -3.60
N ARG A 45 14.64 5.03 -3.95
CA ARG A 45 13.64 4.15 -4.57
C ARG A 45 12.48 3.80 -3.66
N LYS A 46 12.66 3.87 -2.33
CA LYS A 46 11.60 3.58 -1.37
C LYS A 46 10.98 4.88 -0.92
N ILE A 47 9.67 5.00 -1.11
CA ILE A 47 8.92 6.21 -0.79
C ILE A 47 7.78 5.82 0.16
N SER A 48 7.77 6.43 1.34
CA SER A 48 6.62 6.42 2.24
C SER A 48 5.88 7.75 2.11
N LEU A 49 4.64 7.70 1.63
CA LEU A 49 3.85 8.89 1.35
C LEU A 49 2.65 8.95 2.31
N TYR A 50 2.65 9.96 3.18
CA TYR A 50 1.58 10.18 4.15
C TYR A 50 0.25 10.55 3.45
N PRO A 51 -0.90 10.33 4.11
CA PRO A 51 -2.21 10.73 3.57
C PRO A 51 -2.23 12.18 3.12
N HIS A 52 -2.87 12.45 1.98
CA HIS A 52 -3.06 13.80 1.42
C HIS A 52 -1.76 14.56 1.15
N THR A 53 -0.69 13.85 0.76
CA THR A 53 0.61 14.43 0.40
C THR A 53 1.05 14.03 -1.01
N SER A 54 2.09 14.69 -1.52
CA SER A 54 2.64 14.38 -2.85
C SER A 54 4.16 14.51 -2.86
N VAL A 55 4.80 13.77 -3.77
CA VAL A 55 6.23 13.87 -4.02
C VAL A 55 6.51 14.01 -5.52
N ASN A 56 7.56 14.75 -5.85
CA ASN A 56 8.10 14.83 -7.20
C ASN A 56 9.39 14.01 -7.25
N VAL A 57 9.52 13.14 -8.25
CA VAL A 57 10.75 12.36 -8.48
C VAL A 57 11.20 12.42 -9.93
N SER A 58 12.47 12.16 -10.17
CA SER A 58 13.12 12.31 -11.48
C SER A 58 13.30 10.94 -12.12
N LEU A 59 12.36 10.56 -13.00
CA LEU A 59 12.42 9.28 -13.72
C LEU A 59 13.42 9.36 -14.86
N ILE A 60 14.33 8.40 -14.90
CA ILE A 60 15.34 8.26 -15.93
C ILE A 60 14.68 7.79 -17.24
N THR A 61 14.82 8.57 -18.31
CA THR A 61 14.27 8.21 -19.62
C THR A 61 15.09 7.08 -20.27
N PRO A 62 14.48 6.20 -21.10
CA PRO A 62 13.11 6.25 -21.64
C PRO A 62 12.06 5.50 -20.80
N ASN A 63 12.30 5.25 -19.51
CA ASN A 63 11.38 4.47 -18.68
C ASN A 63 10.02 5.15 -18.53
N GLN A 64 8.98 4.31 -18.35
CA GLN A 64 7.59 4.75 -18.20
C GLN A 64 7.13 4.59 -16.76
N LEU A 65 6.42 5.60 -16.25
CA LEU A 65 5.88 5.64 -14.89
C LEU A 65 5.20 4.32 -14.48
N LYS A 66 4.30 3.81 -15.32
CA LYS A 66 3.53 2.58 -15.07
C LYS A 66 4.35 1.30 -14.93
N HIS A 67 5.60 1.32 -15.36
CA HIS A 67 6.52 0.20 -15.26
C HIS A 67 7.60 0.43 -14.19
N SER A 68 7.62 1.61 -13.59
CA SER A 68 8.64 2.02 -12.63
C SER A 68 8.10 2.21 -11.23
N VAL A 69 6.79 2.45 -11.05
CA VAL A 69 6.17 2.60 -9.72
C VAL A 69 5.39 1.34 -9.37
N GLU A 70 5.69 0.78 -8.20
CA GLU A 70 4.99 -0.33 -7.60
C GLU A 70 4.56 0.06 -6.18
N GLN A 71 3.35 -0.31 -5.79
CA GLN A 71 2.89 -0.16 -4.42
C GLN A 71 3.20 -1.43 -3.62
N LEU A 72 3.91 -1.26 -2.51
CA LEU A 72 4.35 -2.34 -1.64
C LEU A 72 3.25 -2.79 -0.66
N ASN A 73 2.36 -1.88 -0.25
CA ASN A 73 1.31 -2.15 0.72
C ASN A 73 -0.09 -2.18 0.08
N ILE A 74 -0.62 -3.38 -0.23
CA ILE A 74 -1.93 -3.56 -0.87
C ILE A 74 -3.06 -3.61 0.19
N THR A 75 -3.11 -2.63 1.10
CA THR A 75 -3.97 -2.71 2.28
C THR A 75 -5.30 -1.98 2.04
N ARG A 76 -5.32 -0.66 2.18
CA ARG A 76 -6.55 0.14 2.15
C ARG A 76 -6.61 1.13 1.00
N ASN A 77 -5.59 1.15 0.18
CA ASN A 77 -5.45 2.04 -0.96
C ASN A 77 -4.84 1.29 -2.15
N HIS A 78 -4.98 1.87 -3.34
CA HIS A 78 -4.43 1.32 -4.58
C HIS A 78 -3.79 2.42 -5.43
N LEU A 79 -2.81 2.02 -6.22
CA LEU A 79 -2.13 2.86 -7.17
C LEU A 79 -2.92 2.95 -8.47
N ASN A 80 -3.22 4.17 -8.90
CA ASN A 80 -3.90 4.51 -10.14
C ASN A 80 -3.00 5.38 -11.02
N PHE A 81 -2.85 5.00 -12.29
CA PHE A 81 -2.01 5.72 -13.25
C PHE A 81 -2.87 6.66 -14.10
N ILE A 82 -2.70 7.97 -13.89
CA ILE A 82 -3.48 9.01 -14.58
C ILE A 82 -2.83 9.38 -15.92
N SER A 83 -1.51 9.46 -15.96
CA SER A 83 -0.74 9.79 -17.18
C SER A 83 0.71 9.28 -17.08
N ASP A 84 1.52 9.50 -18.12
CA ASP A 84 2.96 9.16 -18.11
C ASP A 84 3.81 9.99 -17.13
N SER A 85 3.22 10.93 -16.39
CA SER A 85 3.91 11.77 -15.41
C SER A 85 3.16 11.95 -14.10
N LEU A 86 2.01 11.31 -13.94
CA LEU A 86 1.18 11.44 -12.75
C LEU A 86 0.53 10.10 -12.40
N CYS A 87 0.71 9.68 -11.16
CA CYS A 87 -0.10 8.65 -10.54
C CYS A 87 -0.66 9.15 -9.20
N SER A 88 -1.82 8.62 -8.85
CA SER A 88 -2.52 8.83 -7.59
C SER A 88 -2.59 7.51 -6.84
N ILE A 89 -2.49 7.59 -5.51
CA ILE A 89 -2.90 6.53 -4.62
C ILE A 89 -4.27 6.92 -4.09
N GLU A 90 -5.23 6.02 -4.23
CA GLU A 90 -6.64 6.27 -3.94
C GLU A 90 -7.15 5.26 -2.92
N ASN A 91 -8.16 5.64 -2.13
CA ASN A 91 -8.81 4.70 -1.21
C ASN A 91 -9.39 3.51 -1.99
N ASN A 92 -9.23 2.30 -1.45
CA ASN A 92 -10.00 1.17 -1.90
C ASN A 92 -11.48 1.37 -1.56
N ASN A 93 -12.35 0.79 -2.37
CA ASN A 93 -13.77 0.77 -2.06
C ASN A 93 -13.97 0.03 -0.74
N LEU A 94 -14.54 0.73 0.24
CA LEU A 94 -14.96 0.10 1.49
C LEU A 94 -16.27 -0.64 1.27
N ILE A 95 -16.39 -1.79 1.92
CA ILE A 95 -17.63 -2.54 2.01
C ILE A 95 -17.94 -2.73 3.49
N VAL A 96 -19.18 -2.44 3.87
CA VAL A 96 -19.61 -2.56 5.26
C VAL A 96 -19.97 -4.00 5.56
N TYR A 97 -19.19 -4.62 6.45
CA TYR A 97 -19.37 -6.00 6.90
C TYR A 97 -19.99 -6.09 8.29
N THR A 98 -20.64 -7.22 8.52
CA THR A 98 -21.05 -7.71 9.84
C THR A 98 -20.15 -8.87 10.24
N ILE A 99 -19.53 -8.80 11.41
CA ILE A 99 -18.84 -9.93 12.00
C ILE A 99 -19.82 -10.68 12.89
N VAL A 100 -19.96 -11.98 12.69
CA VAL A 100 -20.80 -12.87 13.49
C VAL A 100 -19.91 -13.84 14.26
N ASN A 101 -19.97 -13.77 15.59
CA ASN A 101 -19.28 -14.71 16.47
C ASN A 101 -20.27 -15.79 16.90
N GLU A 102 -20.20 -16.98 16.29
CA GLU A 102 -21.01 -18.14 16.67
C GLU A 102 -20.32 -19.02 17.74
N THR A 103 -19.17 -18.57 18.24
CA THR A 103 -18.40 -19.33 19.23
C THR A 103 -18.92 -19.07 20.63
N ILE A 104 -18.56 -19.96 21.56
CA ILE A 104 -18.85 -19.82 22.99
C ILE A 104 -17.88 -18.86 23.71
N TYR A 105 -16.94 -18.25 22.99
CA TYR A 105 -15.89 -17.40 23.53
C TYR A 105 -16.07 -15.95 23.13
N ASP A 106 -15.68 -15.04 24.03
CA ASP A 106 -15.48 -13.64 23.68
C ASP A 106 -14.12 -13.54 22.96
N ILE A 107 -14.12 -12.98 21.77
CA ILE A 107 -12.96 -12.97 20.88
C ILE A 107 -12.55 -11.56 20.50
N SER A 108 -11.27 -11.42 20.13
CA SER A 108 -10.78 -10.31 19.32
C SER A 108 -10.34 -10.84 17.96
N ILE A 109 -10.51 -9.99 16.94
CA ILE A 109 -9.98 -10.28 15.61
C ILE A 109 -9.07 -9.16 15.13
N THR A 110 -7.96 -9.58 14.53
CA THR A 110 -6.98 -8.69 13.89
C THR A 110 -6.85 -9.13 12.44
N GLU A 111 -6.96 -8.20 11.50
CA GLU A 111 -6.69 -8.47 10.08
C GLU A 111 -5.21 -8.20 9.80
N LEU A 112 -4.47 -9.22 9.36
CA LEU A 112 -3.01 -9.20 9.27
C LEU A 112 -2.48 -8.34 8.11
N ASN A 113 -3.32 -8.07 7.12
CA ASN A 113 -3.03 -7.21 5.98
C ASN A 113 -3.59 -5.78 6.19
N ASN A 114 -4.04 -5.44 7.41
CA ASN A 114 -4.66 -4.16 7.73
C ASN A 114 -5.85 -3.81 6.82
N LEU A 115 -6.68 -4.77 6.45
CA LEU A 115 -7.85 -4.60 5.58
C LEU A 115 -9.11 -4.13 6.32
N PHE A 116 -9.11 -4.14 7.65
CA PHE A 116 -10.09 -3.47 8.49
C PHE A 116 -9.50 -3.22 9.88
N ASP A 117 -10.13 -2.34 10.65
CA ASP A 117 -9.66 -1.99 12.00
C ASP A 117 -9.84 -3.14 12.99
N GLU A 118 -8.89 -3.30 13.90
CA GLU A 118 -8.96 -4.37 14.91
C GLU A 118 -10.26 -4.30 15.72
N CYS A 119 -10.94 -5.44 15.84
CA CYS A 119 -12.18 -5.55 16.59
C CYS A 119 -11.89 -6.25 17.93
N ASN A 120 -11.69 -5.44 18.97
CA ASN A 120 -11.14 -5.89 20.25
C ASN A 120 -12.15 -6.46 21.25
N ASN A 121 -13.43 -6.60 20.86
CA ASN A 121 -14.44 -7.13 21.76
C ASN A 121 -15.66 -7.64 20.99
N ILE A 122 -15.63 -8.89 20.52
CA ILE A 122 -16.77 -9.55 19.89
C ILE A 122 -17.33 -10.57 20.88
N PRO A 123 -18.44 -10.26 21.58
CA PRO A 123 -19.03 -11.18 22.54
C PRO A 123 -19.39 -12.52 21.90
N LYS A 124 -19.37 -13.60 22.68
CA LYS A 124 -19.87 -14.91 22.26
C LYS A 124 -21.32 -14.83 21.77
N ASN A 125 -21.66 -15.62 20.76
CA ASN A 125 -23.02 -15.69 20.17
C ASN A 125 -23.60 -14.30 19.84
N SER A 126 -22.78 -13.41 19.28
CA SER A 126 -23.16 -12.04 18.98
C SER A 126 -22.75 -11.62 17.57
N TYR A 127 -23.12 -10.41 17.20
CA TYR A 127 -22.69 -9.80 15.95
C TYR A 127 -22.30 -8.34 16.17
N ILE A 128 -21.34 -7.87 15.37
CA ILE A 128 -20.95 -6.46 15.28
C ILE A 128 -21.20 -6.01 13.85
N THR A 129 -21.88 -4.88 13.69
CA THR A 129 -22.15 -4.25 12.39
C THR A 129 -21.17 -3.11 12.14
N ASN A 130 -21.21 -2.55 10.92
CA ASN A 130 -20.48 -1.33 10.55
C ASN A 130 -18.95 -1.48 10.54
N ILE A 131 -18.44 -2.66 10.19
CA ILE A 131 -17.00 -2.87 9.99
C ILE A 131 -16.65 -2.52 8.55
N ASN A 132 -15.83 -1.49 8.36
CA ASN A 132 -15.33 -1.12 7.05
C ASN A 132 -14.23 -2.09 6.62
N VAL A 133 -14.52 -2.92 5.63
CA VAL A 133 -13.58 -3.89 5.06
C VAL A 133 -13.14 -3.44 3.68
N TYR A 134 -11.83 -3.38 3.50
CA TYR A 134 -11.16 -3.13 2.23
C TYR A 134 -10.76 -4.47 1.61
N SER A 135 -10.96 -4.65 0.30
CA SER A 135 -10.49 -5.85 -0.44
C SER A 135 -10.87 -7.21 0.20
N PRO A 136 -12.16 -7.53 0.36
CA PRO A 136 -12.61 -8.71 1.12
C PRO A 136 -12.20 -10.07 0.54
N SER A 137 -11.74 -10.12 -0.71
CA SER A 137 -11.19 -11.33 -1.34
C SER A 137 -9.81 -11.74 -0.80
N SER A 138 -9.15 -10.86 -0.02
CA SER A 138 -7.76 -11.01 0.41
C SER A 138 -7.62 -11.03 1.93
N LEU A 139 -8.71 -11.31 2.64
CA LEU A 139 -8.74 -11.32 4.11
C LEU A 139 -7.83 -12.41 4.68
N ASN A 140 -7.10 -12.03 5.72
CA ASN A 140 -6.26 -12.88 6.53
C ASN A 140 -6.48 -12.53 8.00
N ILE A 141 -7.46 -13.20 8.61
CA ILE A 141 -7.95 -12.87 9.95
C ILE A 141 -7.27 -13.77 10.99
N LYS A 142 -6.66 -13.14 11.99
CA LYS A 142 -6.22 -13.80 13.22
C LYS A 142 -7.26 -13.59 14.31
N ILE A 143 -7.66 -14.68 14.96
CA ILE A 143 -8.68 -14.69 16.02
C ILE A 143 -8.01 -15.08 17.34
N LYS A 144 -8.36 -14.40 18.44
CA LYS A 144 -7.88 -14.71 19.79
C LYS A 144 -9.02 -14.71 20.78
N VAL A 145 -8.94 -15.56 21.81
CA VAL A 145 -9.83 -15.47 22.97
C VAL A 145 -9.36 -14.34 23.87
N LYS A 146 -10.27 -13.42 24.20
CA LYS A 146 -9.95 -12.20 24.95
C LYS A 146 -9.30 -12.48 26.30
N ASP A 147 -9.89 -13.38 27.08
CA ASP A 147 -9.42 -13.70 28.44
C ASP A 147 -8.38 -14.82 28.48
N LYS A 148 -8.08 -15.45 27.33
CA LYS A 148 -7.14 -16.55 27.21
C LYS A 148 -6.33 -16.45 25.91
N PRO A 149 -5.51 -15.40 25.73
CA PRO A 149 -4.80 -15.15 24.47
C PRO A 149 -3.73 -16.19 24.13
N LEU A 150 -3.34 -17.04 25.09
CA LEU A 150 -2.41 -18.16 24.91
C LEU A 150 -3.10 -19.47 24.52
N LEU A 151 -4.43 -19.50 24.48
CA LEU A 151 -5.19 -20.68 24.10
C LEU A 151 -5.22 -20.76 22.57
N ASP A 152 -4.46 -21.71 22.02
CA ASP A 152 -4.45 -21.97 20.59
C ASP A 152 -5.70 -22.77 20.22
N ILE A 153 -6.71 -22.06 19.72
CA ILE A 153 -7.97 -22.63 19.26
C ILE A 153 -7.98 -22.54 17.73
N PRO A 154 -8.30 -23.63 17.02
CA PRO A 154 -8.34 -23.65 15.56
C PRO A 154 -9.61 -23.00 15.02
N PHE A 155 -9.86 -21.74 15.37
CA PHE A 155 -11.00 -21.00 14.86
C PHE A 155 -11.00 -20.98 13.34
N GLN A 156 -12.17 -21.19 12.76
CA GLN A 156 -12.42 -21.02 11.34
C GLN A 156 -13.21 -19.74 11.11
N TYR A 157 -12.97 -19.09 9.98
CA TYR A 157 -13.85 -18.02 9.52
C TYR A 157 -14.30 -18.29 8.10
N ILE A 158 -15.53 -17.85 7.82
CA ILE A 158 -16.15 -17.90 6.50
C ILE A 158 -16.45 -16.47 6.10
N CYS A 159 -15.83 -16.00 5.03
CA CYS A 159 -16.23 -14.76 4.39
C CYS A 159 -17.37 -15.07 3.41
N LEU A 160 -18.50 -14.39 3.59
CA LEU A 160 -19.66 -14.43 2.70
C LEU A 160 -19.79 -13.05 2.03
N PRO A 161 -19.16 -12.83 0.87
CA PRO A 161 -19.17 -11.52 0.20
C PRO A 161 -20.56 -11.06 -0.24
N GLN A 162 -21.46 -11.98 -0.58
CA GLN A 162 -22.83 -11.63 -1.00
C GLN A 162 -23.69 -11.11 0.16
N ASP A 163 -23.39 -11.55 1.38
CA ASP A 163 -24.11 -11.16 2.60
C ASP A 163 -23.38 -10.08 3.40
N ASN A 164 -22.20 -9.65 2.94
CA ASN A 164 -21.25 -8.83 3.68
C ASN A 164 -21.03 -9.34 5.12
N LYS A 165 -20.79 -10.65 5.27
CA LYS A 165 -20.59 -11.28 6.57
C LYS A 165 -19.24 -11.97 6.69
N ILE A 166 -18.64 -11.86 7.87
CA ILE A 166 -17.55 -12.72 8.32
C ILE A 166 -18.09 -13.51 9.49
N ILE A 167 -18.23 -14.83 9.31
CA ILE A 167 -18.75 -15.71 10.36
C ILE A 167 -17.57 -16.44 10.99
N ILE A 168 -17.47 -16.39 12.31
CA ILE A 168 -16.42 -17.04 13.09
C ILE A 168 -17.02 -18.24 13.82
N LYS A 169 -16.38 -19.40 13.64
CA LYS A 169 -16.80 -20.69 14.18
C LYS A 169 -15.61 -21.43 14.79
N LEU A 170 -15.92 -22.45 15.60
CA LEU A 170 -14.97 -23.46 16.07
C LEU A 170 -14.85 -24.60 15.06
#